data_AF-A0A951JTW2-F1
#
_entry.id   AF-A0A951JTW2-F1
#
_cell.length_a   1.000
_cell.length_b   1.000
_cell.length_c   1.000
_cell.angle_alpha   90.00
_cell.angle_beta   90.00
_cell.angle_gamma   90.00
#
_symmetry.space_group_name_H-M   'P 1'
#
loop_
_entity.id
_entity.type
_entity.pdbx_description
1 polymer ?
#
loop_
_entity_poly.entity_id
_entity_poly.type
_entity_poly.pdbx_seq_one_letter_code
_entity_poly.pdbx_strand_id
1 'polypeptide(L)'
;MATISTALPRTLTRPRENADYRSRSGHRTLGLALGVLGVGLATITLIANLTAAADTGAAGRAATLAWSFGLTTTAFAVIKFGIAVILVGILVRLWLVDSVTTALPALKAETDAAVANAALAQGTTTTAHGRTTVTADEPRPLFIDRMAQALWAPMLAMGAMAVVAGLIVSLFWSGAAADGSSATTLAAWTQGLQFLGEAMLLGSISFLLGSILAGLRSGGGQVQVSLGVPVTTLRMPLTAKAFVGLMMTGMMVSIAQFVIYLWAATQTDAVTIAANFAWLGPFRELGLGLLLAGIVLALATIAKVLAFQFWRIGRIIETGS
;
A
#
# COMPACT_ATOMS: atom_id res chain seq x y z
N MET A 1 14.66 -9.33 27.34
CA MET A 1 13.57 -8.65 26.61
C MET A 1 14.18 -8.10 25.32
N ALA A 2 14.08 -8.87 24.23
CA ALA A 2 14.88 -8.67 23.03
C ALA A 2 14.39 -7.46 22.23
N THR A 3 15.32 -6.58 21.86
CA THR A 3 15.18 -5.53 20.85
C THR A 3 14.74 -6.14 19.52
N ILE A 4 13.42 -6.15 19.26
CA ILE A 4 12.88 -6.48 17.94
C ILE A 4 13.35 -5.39 16.98
N SER A 5 14.25 -5.82 16.10
CA SER A 5 14.97 -5.05 15.08
C SER A 5 14.06 -4.12 14.27
N THR A 6 14.24 -2.81 14.46
CA THR A 6 13.79 -1.75 13.54
C THR A 6 14.71 -1.62 12.32
N ALA A 7 15.68 -2.52 12.14
CA ALA A 7 16.71 -2.41 11.10
C ALA A 7 16.23 -2.90 9.71
N LEU A 8 15.34 -3.90 9.66
CA LEU A 8 14.87 -4.53 8.41
C LEU A 8 14.27 -3.57 7.36
N PRO A 9 13.39 -2.61 7.71
CA PRO A 9 12.84 -1.70 6.71
C PRO A 9 13.87 -0.68 6.20
N ARG A 10 14.87 -0.28 7.00
CA ARG A 10 15.88 0.70 6.58
C ARG A 10 16.85 0.14 5.54
N THR A 11 17.28 -1.10 5.68
CA THR A 11 18.18 -1.76 4.71
C THR A 11 17.52 -2.05 3.37
N LEU A 12 16.20 -2.23 3.33
CA LEU A 12 15.45 -2.46 2.09
C LEU A 12 15.07 -1.17 1.35
N THR A 13 15.04 -0.03 2.06
CA THR A 13 14.51 1.24 1.51
C THR A 13 15.57 2.32 1.31
N ARG A 14 16.77 2.18 1.90
CA ARG A 14 17.88 3.09 1.65
C ARG A 14 18.82 2.52 0.57
N PRO A 15 19.21 3.34 -0.43
CA PRO A 15 20.30 3.00 -1.32
C PRO A 15 21.57 2.70 -0.52
N ARG A 16 22.43 1.82 -1.05
CA ARG A 16 23.81 1.69 -0.53
C ARG A 16 24.54 3.02 -0.76
N GLU A 17 25.48 3.39 0.12
CA GLU A 17 26.18 4.70 0.09
C GLU A 17 26.82 5.06 -1.26
N ASN A 18 27.08 4.08 -2.14
CA ASN A 18 27.66 4.28 -3.48
C ASN A 18 26.74 3.81 -4.62
N ALA A 19 25.42 3.78 -4.41
CA ALA A 19 24.50 3.31 -5.44
C ALA A 19 24.42 4.31 -6.61
N ASP A 20 24.81 3.86 -7.81
CA ASP A 20 24.65 4.65 -9.03
C ASP A 20 23.16 4.90 -9.31
N TYR A 21 22.76 6.17 -9.27
CA TYR A 21 21.40 6.62 -9.55
C TYR A 21 20.94 6.33 -10.99
N ARG A 22 21.89 6.09 -11.90
CA ARG A 22 21.66 5.72 -13.30
C ARG A 22 21.38 4.22 -13.49
N SER A 23 21.65 3.39 -12.48
CA SER A 23 21.40 1.96 -12.57
C SER A 23 19.90 1.65 -12.68
N ARG A 24 19.53 0.76 -13.61
CA ARG A 24 18.14 0.29 -13.75
C ARG A 24 17.77 -0.56 -12.52
N SER A 25 16.70 -0.18 -11.84
CA SER A 25 16.25 -0.89 -10.64
C SER A 25 15.46 -2.15 -11.05
N GLY A 26 15.92 -3.34 -10.61
CA GLY A 26 15.26 -4.62 -10.88
C GLY A 26 13.83 -4.73 -10.36
N HIS A 27 13.45 -3.90 -9.37
CA HIS A 27 12.11 -3.85 -8.78
C HIS A 27 10.98 -3.72 -9.80
N ARG A 28 11.14 -2.88 -10.84
CA ARG A 28 10.10 -2.71 -11.87
C ARG A 28 9.90 -3.99 -12.67
N THR A 29 10.98 -4.59 -13.14
CA THR A 29 10.93 -5.84 -13.92
C THR A 29 10.35 -6.97 -13.09
N LEU A 30 10.79 -7.11 -11.84
CA LEU A 30 10.27 -8.13 -10.92
C LEU A 30 8.78 -7.93 -10.65
N GLY A 31 8.35 -6.71 -10.35
CA GLY A 31 6.94 -6.41 -10.10
C GLY A 31 6.05 -6.65 -11.32
N LEU A 32 6.52 -6.34 -12.53
CA LEU A 32 5.81 -6.65 -13.77
C LEU A 32 5.74 -8.16 -14.03
N ALA A 33 6.82 -8.90 -13.79
CA ALA A 33 6.84 -10.36 -13.91
C ALA A 33 5.83 -11.02 -12.96
N LEU A 34 5.78 -10.55 -11.71
CA LEU A 34 4.77 -10.98 -10.73
C LEU A 34 3.35 -10.64 -11.19
N GLY A 35 3.14 -9.45 -11.75
CA GLY A 35 1.84 -9.05 -12.31
C GLY A 35 1.38 -10.01 -13.43
N VAL A 36 2.28 -10.34 -14.37
CA VAL A 36 1.98 -11.30 -15.45
C VAL A 36 1.71 -12.69 -14.90
N LEU A 37 2.49 -13.16 -13.92
CA LEU A 37 2.26 -14.44 -13.25
C LEU A 37 0.86 -14.49 -12.62
N GLY A 38 0.49 -13.44 -11.87
CA GLY A 38 -0.82 -13.34 -11.25
C GLY A 38 -1.97 -13.33 -12.28
N VAL A 39 -1.83 -12.62 -13.40
CA VAL A 39 -2.83 -12.66 -14.49
C VAL A 39 -2.94 -14.06 -15.10
N GLY A 40 -1.81 -14.75 -15.29
CA GLY A 40 -1.79 -16.14 -15.76
C GLY A 40 -2.55 -17.08 -14.83
N LEU A 41 -2.32 -16.98 -13.52
CA LEU A 41 -3.03 -17.78 -12.51
C LEU A 41 -4.54 -17.46 -12.50
N ALA A 42 -4.93 -16.19 -12.57
CA ALA A 42 -6.34 -15.80 -12.65
C ALA A 42 -7.04 -16.31 -13.92
N THR A 43 -6.29 -16.42 -15.03
CA THR A 43 -6.81 -16.98 -16.28
C THR A 43 -7.05 -18.48 -16.14
N ILE A 44 -6.13 -19.21 -15.49
CA ILE A 44 -6.31 -20.64 -15.18
C ILE A 44 -7.55 -20.86 -14.31
N THR A 45 -7.75 -20.02 -13.28
CA THR A 45 -8.91 -20.18 -12.40
C THR A 45 -10.22 -19.83 -13.07
N LEU A 46 -10.23 -18.86 -13.98
CA LEU A 46 -11.39 -18.56 -14.81
C LEU A 46 -11.81 -19.78 -15.63
N ILE A 47 -10.85 -20.45 -16.29
CA ILE A 47 -11.13 -21.69 -17.04
C ILE A 47 -11.69 -22.76 -16.10
N ALA A 48 -11.08 -22.97 -14.93
CA ALA A 48 -11.56 -23.93 -13.94
C ALA A 48 -13.00 -23.64 -13.49
N ASN A 49 -13.33 -22.38 -13.22
CA ASN A 49 -14.68 -21.95 -12.84
C ASN A 49 -15.70 -22.20 -13.97
N LEU A 50 -15.32 -21.97 -15.22
CA LEU A 50 -16.17 -22.29 -16.38
C LEU A 50 -16.38 -23.80 -16.53
N THR A 51 -15.34 -24.61 -16.30
CA THR A 51 -15.47 -26.07 -16.33
C THR A 51 -16.36 -26.59 -15.20
N ALA A 52 -16.24 -26.02 -13.99
CA ALA A 52 -17.11 -26.37 -12.86
C ALA A 52 -18.58 -25.99 -13.13
N ALA A 53 -18.83 -24.89 -13.83
CA ALA A 53 -20.17 -24.49 -14.22
C ALA A 53 -20.82 -25.47 -15.21
N ALA A 54 -20.01 -26.13 -16.05
CA ALA A 54 -20.46 -27.16 -16.98
C ALA A 54 -20.58 -28.56 -16.36
N ASP A 55 -19.96 -28.80 -15.20
CA ASP A 55 -20.02 -30.07 -14.49
C ASP A 55 -21.42 -30.29 -13.89
N THR A 56 -22.02 -31.45 -14.14
CA THR A 56 -23.32 -31.86 -13.60
C THR A 56 -23.20 -32.56 -12.24
N GLY A 57 -22.00 -33.02 -11.87
CA GLY A 57 -21.72 -33.66 -10.58
C GLY A 57 -21.53 -32.64 -9.45
N ALA A 58 -22.31 -32.79 -8.36
CA ALA A 58 -22.25 -31.88 -7.22
C ALA A 58 -20.87 -31.89 -6.51
N ALA A 59 -20.28 -33.08 -6.33
CA ALA A 59 -18.99 -33.23 -5.65
C ALA A 59 -17.80 -32.72 -6.50
N GLY A 60 -17.78 -33.05 -7.80
CA GLY A 60 -16.75 -32.58 -8.74
C GLY A 60 -16.75 -31.05 -8.89
N ARG A 61 -17.95 -30.47 -8.99
CA ARG A 61 -18.15 -29.02 -8.99
C ARG A 61 -17.64 -28.38 -7.69
N ALA A 62 -18.04 -28.89 -6.53
CA ALA A 62 -17.64 -28.34 -5.24
C ALA A 62 -16.11 -28.41 -5.04
N ALA A 63 -15.50 -29.55 -5.38
CA ALA A 63 -14.05 -29.71 -5.32
C ALA A 63 -13.32 -28.71 -6.24
N THR A 64 -13.83 -28.53 -7.45
CA THR A 64 -13.23 -27.60 -8.42
C THR A 64 -13.32 -26.16 -7.96
N LEU A 65 -14.48 -25.74 -7.47
CA LEU A 65 -14.70 -24.39 -6.95
C LEU A 65 -13.83 -24.10 -5.72
N ALA A 66 -13.55 -25.09 -4.87
CA ALA A 66 -12.74 -24.91 -3.67
C ALA A 66 -11.28 -24.52 -3.99
N TRP A 67 -10.60 -25.29 -4.84
CA TRP A 67 -9.21 -24.99 -5.19
C TRP A 67 -9.11 -23.78 -6.14
N SER A 68 -10.06 -23.62 -7.07
CA SER A 68 -10.06 -22.50 -8.00
C SER A 68 -10.32 -21.17 -7.28
N PHE A 69 -11.16 -21.17 -6.24
CA PHE A 69 -11.33 -20.04 -5.35
C PHE A 69 -9.99 -19.65 -4.71
N GLY A 70 -9.31 -20.63 -4.10
CA GLY A 70 -8.06 -20.33 -3.41
C GLY A 70 -6.94 -19.84 -4.32
N LEU A 71 -6.87 -20.41 -5.53
CA LEU A 71 -5.93 -19.98 -6.54
C LEU A 71 -6.28 -18.61 -7.12
N THR A 72 -7.57 -18.25 -7.23
CA THR A 72 -8.02 -16.93 -7.68
C THR A 72 -7.57 -15.84 -6.71
N THR A 73 -7.80 -16.04 -5.42
CA THR A 73 -7.39 -15.05 -4.41
C THR A 73 -5.87 -14.93 -4.34
N THR A 74 -5.16 -16.05 -4.49
CA THR A 74 -3.68 -16.05 -4.58
C THR A 74 -3.20 -15.29 -5.81
N ALA A 75 -3.84 -15.46 -6.96
CA ALA A 75 -3.52 -14.73 -8.18
C ALA A 75 -3.62 -13.21 -7.97
N PHE A 76 -4.70 -12.74 -7.35
CA PHE A 76 -4.87 -11.33 -7.00
C PHE A 76 -3.86 -10.85 -5.95
N ALA A 77 -3.49 -11.68 -4.99
CA ALA A 77 -2.45 -11.38 -4.01
C ALA A 77 -1.07 -11.22 -4.64
N VAL A 78 -0.71 -12.07 -5.60
CA VAL A 78 0.56 -11.97 -6.35
C VAL A 78 0.62 -10.64 -7.11
N ILE A 79 -0.48 -10.21 -7.75
CA ILE A 79 -0.54 -8.91 -8.43
C ILE A 79 -0.29 -7.77 -7.43
N LYS A 80 -0.97 -7.79 -6.27
CA LYS A 80 -0.79 -6.78 -5.21
C LYS A 80 0.63 -6.78 -4.66
N PHE A 81 1.24 -7.96 -4.48
CA PHE A 81 2.63 -8.07 -4.08
C PHE A 81 3.58 -7.48 -5.13
N GLY A 82 3.33 -7.72 -6.42
CA GLY A 82 4.06 -7.09 -7.53
C GLY A 82 3.97 -5.55 -7.49
N ILE A 83 2.79 -5.00 -7.23
CA ILE A 83 2.60 -3.55 -7.02
C ILE A 83 3.45 -3.05 -5.85
N ALA A 84 3.43 -3.75 -4.71
CA ALA A 84 4.23 -3.39 -3.55
C ALA A 84 5.74 -3.36 -3.86
N VAL A 85 6.24 -4.35 -4.62
CA VAL A 85 7.65 -4.38 -5.07
C VAL A 85 7.99 -3.16 -5.94
N ILE A 86 7.10 -2.75 -6.85
CA ILE A 86 7.30 -1.54 -7.66
C ILE A 86 7.37 -0.29 -6.77
N LEU A 87 6.44 -0.17 -5.82
CA LEU A 87 6.40 0.97 -4.89
C LEU A 87 7.64 1.03 -4.00
N VAL A 88 8.18 -0.11 -3.55
CA VAL A 88 9.48 -0.17 -2.85
C VAL A 88 10.59 0.39 -3.74
N GLY A 89 10.61 0.00 -5.02
CA GLY A 89 11.56 0.56 -5.99
C GLY A 89 11.45 2.08 -6.15
N ILE A 90 10.22 2.63 -6.16
CA ILE A 90 9.97 4.08 -6.16
C ILE A 90 10.50 4.71 -4.87
N LEU A 91 10.18 4.13 -3.72
CA LEU A 91 10.61 4.64 -2.42
C LEU A 91 12.15 4.71 -2.33
N VAL A 92 12.86 3.67 -2.75
CA VAL A 92 14.34 3.64 -2.79
C VAL A 92 14.88 4.77 -3.68
N ARG A 93 14.25 5.02 -4.83
CA ARG A 93 14.68 6.10 -5.75
C ARG A 93 14.44 7.50 -5.19
N LEU A 94 13.38 7.69 -4.40
CA LEU A 94 13.11 8.98 -3.77
C LEU A 94 14.18 9.39 -2.76
N TRP A 95 14.95 8.44 -2.23
CA TRP A 95 16.08 8.72 -1.35
C TRP A 95 17.34 9.19 -2.10
N LEU A 96 17.38 9.11 -3.43
CA LEU A 96 18.48 9.63 -4.26
C LEU A 96 18.30 11.13 -4.57
N VAL A 97 18.01 11.93 -3.53
CA VAL A 97 17.79 13.38 -3.61
C VAL A 97 19.09 14.12 -4.01
N ASP A 98 20.24 13.45 -3.89
CA ASP A 98 21.58 14.00 -4.13
C ASP A 98 21.76 14.62 -5.51
N SER A 99 21.04 14.11 -6.52
CA SER A 99 21.08 14.69 -7.87
C SER A 99 20.46 16.10 -7.92
N VAL A 100 19.41 16.34 -7.15
CA VAL A 100 18.71 17.62 -7.08
C VAL A 100 19.50 18.61 -6.24
N THR A 101 20.05 18.19 -5.10
CA THR A 101 20.91 19.04 -4.25
C THR A 101 22.19 19.46 -4.96
N THR A 102 22.71 18.64 -5.88
CA THR A 102 23.90 18.99 -6.67
C THR A 102 23.58 19.96 -7.83
N ALA A 103 22.43 19.79 -8.50
CA ALA A 103 22.10 20.57 -9.70
C ALA A 103 21.42 21.92 -9.38
N LEU A 104 20.57 21.98 -8.34
CA LEU A 104 19.80 23.20 -8.04
C LEU A 104 20.66 24.41 -7.66
N PRO A 105 21.77 24.29 -6.91
CA PRO A 105 22.61 25.45 -6.59
C PRO A 105 23.13 26.17 -7.83
N ALA A 106 23.42 25.44 -8.91
CA ALA A 106 23.88 26.01 -10.19
C ALA A 106 22.79 26.76 -10.96
N LEU A 107 21.51 26.52 -10.63
CA LEU A 107 20.35 27.11 -11.30
C LEU A 107 19.63 28.17 -10.44
N LYS A 108 20.02 28.32 -9.18
CA LYS A 108 19.42 29.27 -8.24
C LYS A 108 19.78 30.71 -8.66
N ALA A 109 18.79 31.56 -8.86
CA ALA A 109 19.01 32.99 -9.08
C ALA A 109 19.62 33.66 -7.83
N GLU A 110 20.45 34.69 -8.04
CA GLU A 110 20.91 35.55 -6.94
C GLU A 110 19.70 36.18 -6.26
N THR A 111 19.58 35.95 -4.95
CA THR A 111 18.43 36.39 -4.16
C THR A 111 18.66 37.82 -3.70
N ASP A 112 17.74 38.71 -4.06
CA ASP A 112 17.79 40.10 -3.58
C ASP A 112 17.56 40.15 -2.06
N ALA A 113 18.35 40.94 -1.33
CA ALA A 113 18.40 40.92 0.14
C ALA A 113 17.04 41.29 0.77
N ALA A 114 16.24 42.12 0.11
CA ALA A 114 14.89 42.47 0.53
C ALA A 114 13.90 41.28 0.40
N VAL A 115 14.06 40.46 -0.65
CA VAL A 115 13.23 39.26 -0.90
C VAL A 115 13.62 38.13 0.06
N ALA A 116 14.91 37.96 0.35
CA ALA A 116 15.40 37.03 1.36
C ALA A 116 14.81 37.33 2.76
N ASN A 117 14.73 38.60 3.14
CA ASN A 117 14.15 39.04 4.40
C ASN A 117 12.62 38.88 4.47
N ALA A 118 11.90 39.07 3.35
CA ALA A 118 10.46 38.81 3.30
C ALA A 118 10.11 37.32 3.30
N ALA A 119 10.95 36.47 2.69
CA ALA A 119 10.79 35.01 2.69
C ALA A 119 11.03 34.37 4.07
N LEU A 120 11.77 35.05 4.95
CA LEU A 120 12.00 34.65 6.35
C LEU A 120 10.80 34.90 7.28
N ALA A 121 9.70 35.50 6.78
CA ALA A 121 8.47 35.68 7.55
C ALA A 121 7.82 34.32 7.84
N GLN A 122 8.19 33.73 8.99
CA GLN A 122 7.63 32.48 9.49
C GLN A 122 6.11 32.62 9.67
N GLY A 123 5.35 31.66 9.15
CA GLY A 123 3.89 31.73 9.25
C GLY A 123 3.15 30.82 8.27
N THR A 124 1.83 30.94 8.29
CA THR A 124 0.95 30.26 7.35
C THR A 124 0.65 31.17 6.16
N THR A 125 1.04 30.74 4.97
CA THR A 125 0.71 31.40 3.71
C THR A 125 -0.26 30.53 2.91
N THR A 126 -0.98 31.14 1.97
CA THR A 126 -1.83 30.42 1.03
C THR A 126 -1.22 30.51 -0.36
N THR A 127 -1.01 29.37 -1.01
CA THR A 127 -0.59 29.29 -2.41
C THR A 127 -1.72 28.71 -3.27
N ALA A 128 -1.58 28.75 -4.59
CA ALA A 128 -2.50 28.09 -5.53
C ALA A 128 -2.63 26.57 -5.29
N HIS A 129 -1.67 25.96 -4.58
CA HIS A 129 -1.64 24.54 -4.27
C HIS A 129 -2.18 24.19 -2.87
N GLY A 130 -2.47 25.20 -2.04
CA GLY A 130 -3.07 25.04 -0.72
C GLY A 130 -2.38 25.86 0.37
N ARG A 131 -2.72 25.56 1.63
CA ARG A 131 -2.13 26.24 2.80
C ARG A 131 -0.72 25.70 3.03
N THR A 132 0.26 26.59 3.07
CA THR A 132 1.67 26.28 3.32
C THR A 132 2.13 26.86 4.66
N THR A 133 3.11 26.20 5.26
CA THR A 133 3.82 26.67 6.45
C THR A 133 5.27 26.92 6.08
N VAL A 134 5.77 28.11 6.39
CA VAL A 134 7.17 28.49 6.20
C VAL A 134 7.91 28.33 7.52
N THR A 135 8.94 27.47 7.54
CA THR A 135 9.76 27.18 8.72
C THR A 135 11.24 27.31 8.39
N ALA A 136 12.07 27.55 9.42
CA ALA A 136 13.53 27.58 9.25
C ALA A 136 14.11 26.17 9.03
N ASP A 137 13.51 25.15 9.65
CA ASP A 137 14.01 23.77 9.63
C ASP A 137 13.15 22.82 8.80
N GLU A 138 13.72 21.66 8.48
CA GLU A 138 13.03 20.53 7.85
C GLU A 138 11.80 20.10 8.66
N PRO A 139 10.68 19.73 8.01
CA PRO A 139 9.50 19.28 8.73
C PRO A 139 9.79 17.98 9.47
N ARG A 140 9.57 17.99 10.79
CA ARG A 140 9.63 16.76 11.57
C ARG A 140 8.65 15.73 10.99
N PRO A 141 9.05 14.44 10.89
CA PRO A 141 8.16 13.39 10.43
C PRO A 141 7.00 13.26 11.40
N LEU A 142 5.79 13.27 10.85
CA LEU A 142 4.56 13.12 11.62
C LEU A 142 4.47 11.70 12.17
N PHE A 143 3.68 11.49 13.22
CA PHE A 143 3.47 10.16 13.78
C PHE A 143 3.06 9.13 12.72
N ILE A 144 2.17 9.55 11.82
CA ILE A 144 1.68 8.70 10.74
C ILE A 144 2.75 8.30 9.74
N ASP A 145 3.75 9.16 9.50
CA ASP A 145 4.86 8.86 8.60
C ASP A 145 5.73 7.75 9.19
N ARG A 146 5.97 7.79 10.51
CA ARG A 146 6.73 6.75 11.22
C ARG A 146 5.98 5.43 11.23
N MET A 147 4.67 5.49 11.47
CA MET A 147 3.81 4.31 11.45
C MET A 147 3.81 3.67 10.06
N ALA A 148 3.66 4.46 8.99
CA ALA A 148 3.72 3.98 7.62
C ALA A 148 5.05 3.30 7.29
N GLN A 149 6.17 3.91 7.69
CA GLN A 149 7.52 3.36 7.46
C GLN A 149 7.79 2.07 8.25
N ALA A 150 7.18 1.92 9.43
CA ALA A 150 7.37 0.74 10.28
C ALA A 150 6.46 -0.43 9.90
N LEU A 151 5.22 -0.15 9.49
CA LEU A 151 4.19 -1.19 9.34
C LEU A 151 4.09 -1.81 7.95
N TRP A 152 4.58 -1.14 6.89
CA TRP A 152 4.38 -1.66 5.52
C TRP A 152 4.99 -3.06 5.32
N ALA A 153 6.25 -3.27 5.74
CA ALA A 153 6.98 -4.51 5.51
C ALA A 153 6.40 -5.71 6.29
N PRO A 154 6.16 -5.62 7.61
CA PRO A 154 5.56 -6.74 8.34
C PRO A 154 4.15 -7.05 7.84
N MET A 155 3.37 -6.03 7.49
CA MET A 155 2.03 -6.22 6.96
C MET A 155 2.02 -6.88 5.58
N LEU A 156 2.97 -6.53 4.71
CA LEU A 156 3.16 -7.19 3.41
C LEU A 156 3.50 -8.67 3.60
N ALA A 157 4.43 -8.98 4.51
CA ALA A 157 4.84 -10.34 4.81
C ALA A 157 3.70 -11.17 5.41
N MET A 158 3.02 -10.64 6.43
CA MET A 158 1.86 -11.31 7.04
C MET A 158 0.73 -11.52 6.04
N GLY A 159 0.44 -10.52 5.20
CA GLY A 159 -0.57 -10.64 4.14
C GLY A 159 -0.25 -11.75 3.15
N ALA A 160 0.99 -11.81 2.66
CA ALA A 160 1.44 -12.87 1.77
C ALA A 160 1.36 -14.26 2.44
N MET A 161 1.82 -14.38 3.70
CA MET A 161 1.75 -15.64 4.45
C MET A 161 0.30 -16.10 4.68
N ALA A 162 -0.61 -15.19 5.02
CA ALA A 162 -2.02 -15.52 5.24
C ALA A 162 -2.69 -16.03 3.96
N VAL A 163 -2.40 -15.42 2.80
CA VAL A 163 -2.90 -15.90 1.51
C VAL A 163 -2.35 -17.30 1.19
N VAL A 164 -1.06 -17.53 1.38
CA VAL A 164 -0.45 -18.86 1.15
C VAL A 164 -1.04 -19.91 2.08
N ALA A 165 -1.23 -19.59 3.36
CA ALA A 165 -1.88 -20.48 4.31
C ALA A 165 -3.32 -20.81 3.87
N GLY A 166 -4.08 -19.78 3.48
CA GLY A 166 -5.42 -19.97 2.95
C GLY A 166 -5.45 -20.79 1.66
N LEU A 167 -4.48 -20.64 0.76
CA LEU A 167 -4.34 -21.48 -0.43
C LEU A 167 -4.14 -22.95 -0.05
N ILE A 168 -3.26 -23.23 0.91
CA ILE A 168 -3.04 -24.61 1.39
C ILE A 168 -4.35 -25.18 1.95
N VAL A 169 -5.06 -24.42 2.79
CA VAL A 169 -6.37 -24.84 3.32
C VAL A 169 -7.39 -25.06 2.21
N SER A 170 -7.36 -24.27 1.13
CA SER A 170 -8.27 -24.43 -0.02
C SER A 170 -8.07 -25.76 -0.76
N LEU A 171 -6.84 -26.29 -0.77
CA LEU A 171 -6.55 -27.60 -1.36
C LEU A 171 -7.12 -28.73 -0.50
N PHE A 172 -7.04 -28.60 0.83
CA PHE A 172 -7.70 -29.53 1.75
C PHE A 172 -9.22 -29.46 1.65
N TRP A 173 -9.77 -28.24 1.51
CA TRP A 173 -11.21 -28.05 1.27
C TRP A 173 -11.67 -28.77 0.00
N SER A 174 -10.90 -28.67 -1.08
CA SER A 174 -11.18 -29.36 -2.33
C SER A 174 -11.25 -30.88 -2.16
N GLY A 175 -10.31 -31.47 -1.41
CA GLY A 175 -10.32 -32.91 -1.12
C GLY A 175 -11.47 -33.35 -0.22
N ALA A 176 -11.90 -32.49 0.71
CA ALA A 176 -13.00 -32.74 1.63
C ALA A 176 -14.38 -32.35 1.06
N ALA A 177 -14.49 -31.99 -0.22
CA ALA A 177 -15.72 -31.41 -0.76
C ALA A 177 -16.95 -32.34 -0.70
N ALA A 178 -16.75 -33.66 -0.58
CA ALA A 178 -17.82 -34.63 -0.35
C ALA A 178 -18.24 -34.74 1.14
N ASP A 179 -17.39 -34.29 2.06
CA ASP A 179 -17.58 -34.40 3.52
C ASP A 179 -18.10 -33.07 4.08
N GLY A 180 -19.43 -32.92 4.09
CA GLY A 180 -20.11 -31.63 4.32
C GLY A 180 -19.62 -30.81 5.53
N SER A 181 -19.44 -31.41 6.71
CA SER A 181 -19.02 -30.67 7.92
C SER A 181 -17.56 -30.19 7.86
N SER A 182 -16.66 -31.05 7.39
CA SER A 182 -15.24 -30.71 7.16
C SER A 182 -15.11 -29.66 6.07
N ALA A 183 -15.87 -29.77 4.99
CA ALA A 183 -15.88 -28.83 3.89
C ALA A 183 -16.26 -27.41 4.33
N THR A 184 -17.32 -27.26 5.14
CA THR A 184 -17.76 -25.96 5.64
C THR A 184 -16.71 -25.30 6.53
N THR A 185 -16.08 -26.07 7.41
CA THR A 185 -15.01 -25.56 8.30
C THR A 185 -13.80 -25.09 7.51
N LEU A 186 -13.34 -25.90 6.55
CA LEU A 186 -12.20 -25.57 5.69
C LEU A 186 -12.51 -24.39 4.76
N ALA A 187 -13.75 -24.26 4.28
CA ALA A 187 -14.19 -23.10 3.51
C ALA A 187 -14.12 -21.81 4.33
N ALA A 188 -14.59 -21.82 5.58
CA ALA A 188 -14.53 -20.66 6.47
C ALA A 188 -13.10 -20.19 6.71
N TRP A 189 -12.18 -21.12 7.00
CA TRP A 189 -10.76 -20.82 7.19
C TRP A 189 -10.11 -20.30 5.90
N THR A 190 -10.40 -20.93 4.76
CA THR A 190 -9.88 -20.52 3.45
C THR A 190 -10.28 -19.08 3.15
N GLN A 191 -11.58 -18.78 3.22
CA GLN A 191 -12.11 -17.45 2.94
C GLN A 191 -11.57 -16.42 3.94
N GLY A 192 -11.62 -16.73 5.23
CA GLY A 192 -11.11 -15.85 6.27
C GLY A 192 -9.64 -15.47 6.08
N LEU A 193 -8.75 -16.47 5.92
CA LEU A 193 -7.31 -16.26 5.78
C LEU A 193 -6.96 -15.50 4.51
N GLN A 194 -7.56 -15.88 3.38
CA GLN A 194 -7.21 -15.26 2.10
C GLN A 194 -7.66 -13.79 2.04
N PHE A 195 -8.85 -13.46 2.54
CA PHE A 195 -9.32 -12.08 2.51
C PHE A 195 -8.68 -11.18 3.54
N LEU A 196 -8.39 -11.69 4.74
CA LEU A 196 -7.54 -10.98 5.68
C LEU A 196 -6.16 -10.72 5.06
N GLY A 197 -5.59 -11.73 4.40
CA GLY A 197 -4.32 -11.61 3.69
C GLY A 197 -4.36 -10.54 2.59
N GLU A 198 -5.41 -10.51 1.77
CA GLU A 198 -5.59 -9.47 0.74
C GLU A 198 -5.73 -8.07 1.33
N ALA A 199 -6.50 -7.92 2.41
CA ALA A 199 -6.63 -6.66 3.12
C ALA A 199 -5.27 -6.20 3.68
N MET A 200 -4.50 -7.12 4.26
CA MET A 200 -3.14 -6.83 4.72
C MET A 200 -2.22 -6.41 3.57
N LEU A 201 -2.29 -7.06 2.41
CA LEU A 201 -1.53 -6.65 1.22
C LEU A 201 -1.91 -5.24 0.76
N LEU A 202 -3.21 -4.91 0.68
CA LEU A 202 -3.67 -3.55 0.32
C LEU A 202 -3.29 -2.50 1.38
N GLY A 203 -3.35 -2.83 2.66
CA GLY A 203 -2.89 -1.94 3.73
C GLY A 203 -1.38 -1.73 3.70
N SER A 204 -0.60 -2.74 3.33
CA SER A 204 0.85 -2.58 3.13
C SER A 204 1.18 -1.64 1.96
N ILE A 205 0.44 -1.74 0.85
CA ILE A 205 0.51 -0.80 -0.29
C ILE A 205 0.17 0.62 0.18
N SER A 206 -0.86 0.75 1.00
CA SER A 206 -1.27 2.04 1.59
C SER A 206 -0.15 2.63 2.44
N PHE A 207 0.49 1.84 3.31
CA PHE A 207 1.63 2.29 4.10
C PHE A 207 2.87 2.61 3.25
N LEU A 208 3.10 1.89 2.14
CA LEU A 208 4.14 2.24 1.16
C LEU A 208 3.88 3.61 0.53
N LEU A 209 2.64 3.89 0.12
CA LEU A 209 2.25 5.20 -0.42
C LEU A 209 2.42 6.31 0.64
N GLY A 210 2.04 6.04 1.90
CA GLY A 210 2.31 6.94 3.02
C GLY A 210 3.80 7.22 3.22
N SER A 211 4.65 6.19 3.07
CA SER A 211 6.10 6.32 3.16
C SER A 211 6.68 7.15 2.00
N ILE A 212 6.13 7.00 0.79
CA ILE A 212 6.46 7.82 -0.39
C ILE A 212 6.09 9.30 -0.15
N LEU A 213 4.89 9.57 0.36
CA LEU A 213 4.43 10.92 0.72
C LEU A 213 5.36 11.57 1.75
N ALA A 214 5.74 10.82 2.78
CA ALA A 214 6.69 11.27 3.79
C ALA A 214 8.05 11.61 3.17
N GLY A 215 8.57 10.73 2.30
CA GLY A 215 9.84 10.95 1.59
C GLY A 215 9.84 12.19 0.69
N LEU A 216 8.75 12.43 -0.05
CA LEU A 216 8.60 13.64 -0.87
C LEU A 216 8.55 14.92 -0.03
N ARG A 217 7.94 14.86 1.15
CA ARG A 217 7.85 15.99 2.08
C ARG A 217 9.19 16.30 2.73
N SER A 218 9.89 15.29 3.25
CA SER A 218 11.20 15.45 3.89
C SER A 218 12.28 15.81 2.87
N GLY A 219 12.37 15.08 1.76
CA GLY A 219 13.35 15.34 0.70
C GLY A 219 13.23 16.75 0.12
N GLY A 220 12.01 17.24 -0.09
CA GLY A 220 11.79 18.63 -0.52
C GLY A 220 12.21 19.68 0.52
N GLY A 221 12.13 19.35 1.81
CA GLY A 221 12.63 20.21 2.88
C GLY A 221 14.16 20.25 2.91
N GLN A 222 14.81 19.09 2.80
CA GLN A 222 16.27 18.96 2.78
C GLN A 222 16.91 19.76 1.64
N VAL A 223 16.31 19.74 0.45
CA VAL A 223 16.77 20.55 -0.69
C VAL A 223 16.74 22.04 -0.35
N GLN A 224 15.66 22.53 0.27
CA GLN A 224 15.56 23.96 0.64
C GLN A 224 16.58 24.36 1.72
N VAL A 225 16.76 23.52 2.74
CA VAL A 225 17.79 23.72 3.78
C VAL A 225 19.18 23.78 3.16
N SER A 226 19.49 22.86 2.23
CA SER A 226 20.80 22.82 1.55
C SER A 226 21.07 24.06 0.68
N LEU A 227 20.01 24.76 0.24
CA LEU A 227 20.10 25.98 -0.55
C LEU A 227 20.09 27.26 0.30
N GLY A 228 19.98 27.13 1.63
CA GLY A 228 19.82 28.25 2.55
C GLY A 228 18.51 29.02 2.35
N VAL A 229 17.48 28.37 1.80
CA VAL A 229 16.16 28.97 1.52
C VAL A 229 15.18 28.52 2.61
N PRO A 230 14.27 29.40 3.10
CA PRO A 230 13.25 29.02 4.07
C PRO A 230 12.39 27.85 3.57
N VAL A 231 12.13 26.90 4.46
CA VAL A 231 11.43 25.66 4.11
C VAL A 231 9.93 25.89 4.02
N THR A 232 9.41 25.94 2.79
CA THR A 232 7.98 26.03 2.51
C THR A 232 7.37 24.64 2.34
N THR A 233 6.41 24.32 3.21
CA THR A 233 5.78 22.99 3.24
C THR A 233 4.28 23.05 3.15
N LEU A 234 3.71 22.14 2.35
CA LEU A 234 2.27 22.01 2.20
C LEU A 234 1.67 21.37 3.45
N ARG A 235 0.62 22.00 4.00
CA ARG A 235 -0.19 21.40 5.07
C ARG A 235 -0.93 20.18 4.52
N MET A 236 -1.15 19.17 5.37
CA MET A 236 -1.85 17.95 4.97
C MET A 236 -3.19 18.26 4.27
N PRO A 237 -3.36 17.86 2.99
CA PRO A 237 -4.61 18.05 2.28
C PRO A 237 -5.69 17.12 2.84
N LEU A 238 -6.95 17.48 2.62
CA LEU A 238 -8.10 16.69 3.10
C LEU A 238 -8.08 15.26 2.57
N THR A 239 -7.63 15.06 1.33
CA THR A 239 -7.47 13.75 0.69
C THR A 239 -6.52 12.83 1.45
N ALA A 240 -5.46 13.38 2.06
CA ALA A 240 -4.54 12.62 2.89
C ALA A 240 -5.21 12.13 4.18
N LYS A 241 -6.06 12.96 4.80
CA LYS A 241 -6.79 12.56 6.02
C LYS A 241 -7.86 11.51 5.71
N ALA A 242 -8.60 11.71 4.63
CA ALA A 242 -9.61 10.77 4.16
C ALA A 242 -9.00 9.41 3.80
N PHE A 243 -7.85 9.40 3.14
CA PHE A 243 -7.07 8.19 2.88
C PHE A 243 -6.82 7.37 4.16
N VAL A 244 -6.34 8.03 5.22
CA VAL A 244 -6.01 7.36 6.49
C VAL A 244 -7.26 6.82 7.16
N GLY A 245 -8.33 7.60 7.20
CA GLY A 245 -9.62 7.16 7.74
C GLY A 245 -10.15 5.93 7.01
N LEU A 246 -10.17 5.97 5.67
CA LEU A 246 -10.62 4.84 4.85
C LEU A 246 -9.76 3.59 5.04
N MET A 247 -8.44 3.76 5.17
CA MET A 247 -7.53 2.65 5.42
C MET A 247 -7.83 1.97 6.76
N MET A 248 -7.97 2.77 7.82
CA MET A 248 -8.27 2.24 9.16
C MET A 248 -9.61 1.51 9.18
N THR A 249 -10.64 2.11 8.60
CA THR A 249 -11.97 1.48 8.53
C THR A 249 -11.96 0.22 7.69
N GLY A 250 -11.32 0.23 6.51
CA GLY A 250 -11.19 -0.95 5.66
C GLY A 250 -10.48 -2.11 6.35
N MET A 251 -9.39 -1.82 7.08
CA MET A 251 -8.70 -2.84 7.88
C MET A 251 -9.57 -3.38 9.01
N MET A 252 -10.25 -2.50 9.76
CA MET A 252 -11.16 -2.94 10.82
C MET A 252 -12.28 -3.84 10.29
N VAL A 253 -12.88 -3.47 9.15
CA VAL A 253 -13.91 -4.28 8.48
C VAL A 253 -13.36 -5.66 8.10
N SER A 254 -12.15 -5.73 7.51
CA SER A 254 -11.54 -7.00 7.13
C SER A 254 -11.20 -7.90 8.34
N ILE A 255 -10.75 -7.31 9.45
CA ILE A 255 -10.47 -8.05 10.68
C ILE A 255 -11.78 -8.56 11.31
N ALA A 256 -12.81 -7.72 11.38
CA ALA A 256 -14.11 -8.12 11.89
C ALA A 256 -14.71 -9.25 11.05
N GLN A 257 -14.64 -9.14 9.72
CA GLN A 257 -15.05 -10.19 8.80
C GLN A 257 -14.32 -11.51 9.09
N PHE A 258 -13.00 -11.49 9.26
CA PHE A 258 -12.22 -12.68 9.57
C PHE A 258 -12.67 -13.35 10.87
N VAL A 259 -12.86 -12.58 11.94
CA VAL A 259 -13.35 -13.09 13.23
C VAL A 259 -14.72 -13.76 13.07
N ILE A 260 -15.59 -13.20 12.24
CA ILE A 260 -16.93 -13.74 12.02
C ILE A 260 -16.87 -15.02 11.17
N TYR A 261 -15.94 -15.16 10.22
CA TYR A 261 -15.67 -16.44 9.56
C TYR A 261 -15.21 -17.51 10.56
N LEU A 262 -14.29 -17.17 11.48
CA LEU A 262 -13.84 -18.11 12.51
C LEU A 262 -14.97 -18.51 13.45
N TRP A 263 -15.79 -17.56 13.86
CA TRP A 263 -16.96 -17.84 14.69
C TRP A 263 -17.98 -18.71 13.95
N ALA A 264 -18.26 -18.43 12.68
CA ALA A 264 -19.16 -19.26 11.86
C ALA A 264 -18.65 -20.71 11.71
N ALA A 265 -17.32 -20.91 11.69
CA ALA A 265 -16.70 -22.23 11.66
C ALA A 265 -16.93 -23.06 12.94
N THR A 266 -17.33 -22.43 14.05
CA THR A 266 -17.67 -23.14 15.31
C THR A 266 -19.11 -23.59 15.40
N GLN A 267 -19.96 -23.17 14.45
CA GLN A 267 -21.39 -23.47 14.46
C GLN A 267 -21.66 -24.83 13.83
N THR A 268 -22.69 -25.52 14.31
CA THR A 268 -23.13 -26.82 13.78
C THR A 268 -24.45 -26.75 13.01
N ASP A 269 -25.18 -25.64 13.15
CA ASP A 269 -26.44 -25.41 12.43
C ASP A 269 -26.20 -24.85 11.02
N ALA A 270 -26.58 -25.63 10.01
CA ALA A 270 -26.40 -25.29 8.60
C ALA A 270 -27.14 -24.00 8.19
N VAL A 271 -28.31 -23.71 8.80
CA VAL A 271 -29.08 -22.51 8.49
C VAL A 271 -28.35 -21.27 8.97
N THR A 272 -27.87 -21.29 10.21
CA THR A 272 -27.06 -20.21 10.78
C THR A 272 -25.78 -19.96 9.98
N ILE A 273 -25.09 -21.03 9.55
CA ILE A 273 -23.87 -20.89 8.73
C ILE A 273 -24.19 -20.22 7.39
N ALA A 274 -25.20 -20.72 6.67
CA ALA A 274 -25.58 -20.19 5.37
C ALA A 274 -26.00 -18.71 5.45
N ALA A 275 -26.77 -18.35 6.49
CA ALA A 275 -27.16 -16.97 6.74
C ALA A 275 -25.95 -16.05 6.95
N ASN A 276 -24.95 -16.50 7.71
CA ASN A 276 -23.73 -15.72 7.93
C ASN A 276 -22.89 -15.57 6.66
N PHE A 277 -22.70 -16.64 5.91
CA PHE A 277 -21.93 -16.61 4.66
C PHE A 277 -22.57 -15.69 3.60
N ALA A 278 -23.89 -15.55 3.60
CA ALA A 278 -24.61 -14.71 2.64
C ALA A 278 -24.23 -13.23 2.71
N TRP A 279 -23.98 -12.69 3.91
CA TRP A 279 -23.65 -11.27 4.10
C TRP A 279 -22.15 -11.01 4.27
N LEU A 280 -21.36 -12.03 4.64
CA LEU A 280 -19.91 -11.92 4.73
C LEU A 280 -19.23 -11.64 3.38
N GLY A 281 -19.82 -12.09 2.27
CA GLY A 281 -19.37 -11.74 0.92
C GLY A 281 -19.44 -10.24 0.64
N PRO A 282 -20.62 -9.61 0.73
CA PRO A 282 -20.75 -8.15 0.61
C PRO A 282 -19.87 -7.36 1.60
N PHE A 283 -19.78 -7.81 2.86
CA PHE A 283 -18.98 -7.13 3.89
C PHE A 283 -17.48 -7.14 3.56
N ARG A 284 -17.00 -8.22 2.93
CA ARG A 284 -15.66 -8.30 2.39
C ARG A 284 -15.38 -7.28 1.31
N GLU A 285 -16.26 -7.21 0.31
CA GLU A 285 -16.09 -6.29 -0.80
C GLU A 285 -16.12 -4.83 -0.32
N LEU A 286 -16.90 -4.54 0.73
CA LEU A 286 -16.86 -3.25 1.40
C LEU A 286 -15.47 -2.97 2.02
N GLY A 287 -14.90 -3.91 2.76
CA GLY A 287 -13.57 -3.76 3.36
C GLY A 287 -12.48 -3.50 2.32
N LEU A 288 -12.43 -4.33 1.27
CA LEU A 288 -11.48 -4.18 0.16
C LEU A 288 -11.73 -2.89 -0.63
N GLY A 289 -12.99 -2.53 -0.87
CA GLY A 289 -13.39 -1.29 -1.54
C GLY A 289 -12.94 -0.05 -0.78
N LEU A 290 -13.06 -0.03 0.55
CA LEU A 290 -12.56 1.06 1.39
C LEU A 290 -11.04 1.20 1.29
N LEU A 291 -10.30 0.09 1.31
CA LEU A 291 -8.84 0.10 1.15
C LEU A 291 -8.42 0.63 -0.23
N LEU A 292 -9.08 0.19 -1.29
CA LEU A 292 -8.84 0.66 -2.66
C LEU A 292 -9.18 2.14 -2.82
N ALA A 293 -10.32 2.59 -2.28
CA ALA A 293 -10.68 4.01 -2.27
C ALA A 293 -9.63 4.85 -1.53
N GLY A 294 -9.09 4.34 -0.42
CA GLY A 294 -7.95 4.93 0.28
C GLY A 294 -6.73 5.07 -0.63
N ILE A 295 -6.33 4.00 -1.32
CA ILE A 295 -5.19 4.00 -2.26
C ILE A 295 -5.37 5.06 -3.35
N VAL A 296 -6.57 5.18 -3.94
CA VAL A 296 -6.87 6.20 -4.94
C VAL A 296 -6.68 7.61 -4.38
N LEU A 297 -7.17 7.88 -3.15
CA LEU A 297 -6.96 9.18 -2.49
C LEU A 297 -5.50 9.44 -2.14
N ALA A 298 -4.72 8.41 -1.79
CA ALA A 298 -3.29 8.53 -1.57
C ALA A 298 -2.56 8.93 -2.86
N LEU A 299 -2.89 8.30 -3.99
CA LEU A 299 -2.33 8.66 -5.30
C LEU A 299 -2.69 10.10 -5.70
N ALA A 300 -3.95 10.50 -5.51
CA ALA A 300 -4.38 11.89 -5.74
C ALA A 300 -3.63 12.90 -4.86
N THR A 301 -3.30 12.49 -3.63
CA THR A 301 -2.49 13.30 -2.70
C THR A 301 -1.05 13.42 -3.19
N ILE A 302 -0.44 12.31 -3.65
CA ILE A 302 0.91 12.31 -4.21
C ILE A 302 0.99 13.25 -5.41
N ALA A 303 0.01 13.21 -6.32
CA ALA A 303 -0.04 14.12 -7.47
C ALA A 303 -0.05 15.60 -7.06
N LYS A 304 -0.86 15.96 -6.05
CA LYS A 304 -0.89 17.34 -5.51
C LYS A 304 0.43 17.75 -4.88
N VAL A 305 1.06 16.85 -4.11
CA VAL A 305 2.36 17.10 -3.48
C VAL A 305 3.43 17.30 -4.55
N LEU A 306 3.48 16.45 -5.58
CA LEU A 306 4.44 16.60 -6.67
C LEU A 306 4.25 17.91 -7.44
N ALA A 307 3.02 18.29 -7.77
CA ALA A 307 2.74 19.57 -8.43
C ALA A 307 3.25 20.76 -7.61
N PHE A 308 3.02 20.74 -6.29
CA PHE A 308 3.56 21.75 -5.38
C PHE A 308 5.09 21.78 -5.36
N GLN A 309 5.75 20.61 -5.40
CA GLN A 309 7.21 20.51 -5.39
C GLN A 309 7.82 21.08 -6.67
N PHE A 310 7.22 20.81 -7.84
CA PHE A 310 7.66 21.39 -9.12
C PHE A 310 7.49 22.90 -9.16
N TRP A 311 6.32 23.41 -8.75
CA TRP A 311 6.08 24.85 -8.64
C TRP A 311 7.12 25.53 -7.76
N ARG A 312 7.44 24.91 -6.61
CA ARG A 312 8.42 25.46 -5.67
C ARG A 312 9.83 25.46 -6.25
N ILE A 313 10.24 24.41 -6.97
CA ILE A 313 11.54 24.37 -7.65
C ILE A 313 11.62 25.49 -8.70
N GLY A 314 10.56 25.68 -9.50
CA GLY A 314 10.49 26.79 -10.45
C GLY A 314 10.67 28.15 -9.78
N ARG A 315 9.99 28.37 -8.66
CA ARG A 315 10.13 29.60 -7.88
C ARG A 315 11.55 29.84 -7.38
N ILE A 316 12.22 28.80 -6.85
CA ILE A 316 13.62 28.92 -6.40
C ILE A 316 14.56 29.30 -7.56
N ILE A 317 14.30 28.79 -8.77
CA ILE A 317 15.07 29.13 -9.96
C ILE A 317 14.81 30.58 -10.39
N GLU A 318 13.55 31.03 -10.38
CA GLU A 318 13.16 32.37 -10.81
C GLU A 318 13.54 33.48 -9.82
N THR A 319 13.33 33.25 -8.52
CA THR A 319 13.41 34.29 -7.48
C THR A 319 14.47 34.02 -6.43
N GLY A 320 15.21 32.91 -6.51
CA GLY A 320 16.21 32.50 -5.52
C GLY A 320 15.63 32.14 -4.14
N SER A 321 14.30 32.13 -3.99
CA SER A 321 13.57 32.04 -2.72
C SER A 321 12.30 31.17 -2.79
#